data_AF-A0A7J3AXJ6-F1
#
_entry.id   AF-A0A7J3AXJ6-F1
#
_cell.length_a   1.000
_cell.length_b   1.000
_cell.length_c   1.000
_cell.angle_alpha   90.00
_cell.angle_beta   90.00
_cell.angle_gamma   90.00
#
_symmetry.space_group_name_H-M   'P 1'
#
loop_
_entity.id
_entity.type
_entity.pdbx_description
1 polymer ?
#
loop_
_entity_poly.entity_id
_entity_poly.type
_entity_poly.pdbx_seq_one_letter_code
_entity_poly.pdbx_strand_id
1 'polypeptide(L)' 'MIPVGVGRAEEETDVYGSSCASIDLIKAGVDLPKLKEGDLLAIMDCGAYSIFLSPDFHRKKPKILFVDEKGLREVRD' A
#
# COMPACT_ATOMS: atom_id res chain seq x y z
N MET A 1 8.62 1.31 -6.82
CA MET A 1 8.91 2.58 -6.08
C MET A 1 7.62 2.93 -5.32
N ILE A 2 7.63 3.58 -4.15
CA ILE A 2 6.39 4.19 -3.61
C ILE A 2 6.38 5.62 -4.14
N PRO A 3 5.71 5.94 -5.25
CA PRO A 3 5.59 7.31 -5.69
C PRO A 3 4.73 8.07 -4.71
N VAL A 4 5.23 9.23 -4.32
CA VAL A 4 4.55 10.17 -3.44
C VAL A 4 3.59 10.97 -4.30
N GLY A 5 2.29 10.65 -4.20
CA GLY A 5 1.23 11.40 -4.86
C GLY A 5 0.93 12.70 -4.13
N VAL A 6 0.75 13.79 -4.89
CA VAL A 6 0.21 15.12 -4.54
C VAL A 6 0.47 15.58 -3.09
N GLY A 7 1.70 15.96 -2.81
CA GLY A 7 2.10 16.62 -1.55
C GLY A 7 3.57 17.02 -1.64
N ARG A 8 3.97 18.12 -0.98
CA ARG A 8 5.40 18.40 -0.81
C ARG A 8 5.96 17.40 0.20
N ALA A 9 7.11 16.82 -0.10
CA ALA A 9 7.90 16.08 0.89
C ALA A 9 8.23 17.00 2.06
N GLU A 10 7.86 16.59 3.28
CA GLU A 10 8.04 17.38 4.50
C GLU A 10 8.87 16.66 5.54
N GLU A 11 8.78 15.32 5.63
CA GLU A 11 9.50 14.53 6.61
C GLU A 11 9.92 13.15 6.06
N GLU A 12 11.09 12.70 6.51
CA GLU A 12 11.56 11.33 6.28
C GLU A 12 10.75 10.36 7.16
N THR A 13 10.09 9.39 6.53
CA THR A 13 9.12 8.49 7.17
C THR A 13 9.44 7.03 6.89
N ASP A 14 9.25 6.17 7.89
CA ASP A 14 9.25 4.72 7.72
C ASP A 14 7.81 4.20 7.61
N VAL A 15 7.53 3.42 6.57
CA VAL A 15 6.22 2.83 6.32
C VAL A 15 6.24 1.35 6.69
N TYR A 16 5.55 1.01 7.78
CA TYR A 16 5.35 -0.35 8.26
C TYR A 16 3.98 -0.90 7.83
N GLY A 17 3.90 -2.23 7.73
CA GLY A 17 2.64 -2.94 7.65
C GLY A 17 1.95 -3.03 9.01
N SER A 18 0.88 -3.84 9.07
CA SER A 18 0.01 -3.93 10.24
C SER A 18 0.29 -5.11 11.18
N SER A 19 1.35 -5.88 10.92
CA SER A 19 1.78 -7.01 11.72
C SER A 19 2.56 -6.55 12.96
N CYS A 20 2.61 -7.41 13.99
CA CYS A 20 3.48 -7.20 15.15
C CYS A 20 4.96 -7.55 14.87
N ALA A 21 5.29 -8.01 13.66
CA ALA A 21 6.63 -8.41 13.29
C ALA A 21 7.46 -7.20 12.83
N SER A 22 8.67 -7.05 13.37
CA SER A 22 9.58 -5.95 12.99
C SER A 22 10.01 -5.97 11.52
N ILE A 23 9.95 -7.14 10.87
CA ILE A 23 10.25 -7.32 9.44
C ILE A 23 9.10 -6.88 8.53
N ASP A 24 7.93 -6.51 9.07
CA ASP A 24 6.80 -5.97 8.30
C ASP A 24 7.04 -4.49 7.95
N LEU A 25 8.17 -4.23 7.29
CA LEU A 25 8.61 -2.93 6.83
C LEU A 25 8.45 -2.87 5.31
N ILE A 26 7.59 -1.96 4.83
CA ILE A 26 7.33 -1.77 3.40
C ILE A 26 8.45 -0.94 2.79
N LYS A 27 8.81 0.18 3.44
CA LYS A 27 9.90 1.06 3.01
C LYS A 27 10.36 1.94 4.17
N ALA A 28 11.66 1.97 4.42
CA ALA A 28 12.28 2.94 5.31
C ALA A 28 12.81 4.16 4.55
N GLY A 29 12.87 5.29 5.24
CA GLY A 29 13.45 6.55 4.76
C GLY A 29 12.79 7.08 3.50
N VAL A 30 11.46 7.08 3.45
CA VAL A 30 10.70 7.69 2.34
C VAL A 30 10.27 9.09 2.72
N ASP A 31 10.60 10.06 1.88
CA ASP A 31 10.14 11.43 2.03
C ASP A 31 8.64 11.51 1.72
N LEU A 32 7.81 11.82 2.72
CA LEU A 32 6.36 11.95 2.57
C LEU A 32 5.88 13.33 3.02
N PRO A 33 4.72 13.81 2.52
CA PRO A 33 4.02 14.89 3.20
C PRO A 33 3.62 14.44 4.61
N LYS A 34 3.37 15.40 5.51
CA LYS A 34 2.89 15.09 6.85
C LYS A 34 1.57 14.33 6.80
N LEU A 35 1.59 13.08 7.27
CA LEU A 35 0.44 12.19 7.26
C LEU A 35 -0.39 12.35 8.54
N LYS A 36 -1.68 12.03 8.43
CA LYS A 36 -2.58 11.85 9.58
C LYS A 36 -3.38 10.56 9.43
N GLU A 37 -3.96 10.11 10.54
CA GLU A 37 -4.88 8.97 10.53
C GLU A 37 -6.01 9.19 9.51
N GLY A 38 -6.26 8.15 8.71
CA GLY A 38 -7.27 8.16 7.65
C GLY A 38 -6.75 8.56 6.26
N ASP A 39 -5.52 9.10 6.16
CA ASP A 39 -4.90 9.33 4.85
C ASP A 39 -4.60 8.00 4.15
N LEU A 40 -4.62 8.01 2.81
CA LEU A 40 -4.39 6.84 1.98
C LEU A 40 -3.01 6.88 1.34
N LEU A 41 -2.31 5.76 1.41
CA LEU A 41 -1.03 5.54 0.73
C LEU A 41 -1.23 4.57 -0.44
N ALA A 42 -0.62 4.89 -1.59
CA ALA A 42 -0.61 4.02 -2.76
C ALA A 42 0.77 3.38 -2.92
N ILE A 43 0.83 2.05 -2.83
CA ILE A 43 2.03 1.29 -3.15
C ILE A 43 1.92 0.86 -4.62
N MET A 44 2.84 1.34 -5.44
CA MET A 44 2.82 1.12 -6.89
C MET A 44 3.70 -0.06 -7.30
N ASP A 45 3.58 -0.45 -8.57
CA ASP A 45 4.32 -1.57 -9.16
C ASP A 45 4.03 -2.95 -8.52
N CYS A 46 2.86 -3.11 -7.86
CA CYS A 46 2.45 -4.36 -7.20
C CYS A 46 1.65 -5.33 -8.09
N GLY A 47 1.69 -5.16 -9.41
CA GLY A 47 0.89 -5.96 -10.34
C GLY A 47 1.35 -7.42 -10.49
N ALA A 48 2.62 -7.69 -10.26
CA ALA A 48 3.21 -9.03 -10.36
C ALA A 48 3.67 -9.54 -8.99
N TYR A 49 3.42 -10.81 -8.72
CA TYR A 49 3.87 -11.56 -7.52
C TYR A 49 3.40 -11.05 -6.14
N SER A 50 2.73 -9.90 -6.01
CA SER A 50 2.22 -9.43 -4.70
C SER A 50 1.01 -10.25 -4.24
N ILE A 51 -0.07 -10.24 -5.02
CA ILE A 51 -1.33 -10.92 -4.67
C ILE A 51 -1.18 -12.44 -4.61
N PHE A 52 -0.44 -13.01 -5.56
CA PHE A 52 -0.25 -14.46 -5.66
C PHE A 52 0.46 -15.02 -4.42
N LEU A 53 1.44 -14.28 -3.89
CA LEU A 53 2.22 -14.67 -2.71
C LEU A 53 1.62 -14.17 -1.38
N SER A 54 0.48 -13.47 -1.41
CA SER A 54 -0.13 -12.94 -0.18
C SER A 54 -0.61 -14.08 0.73
N PRO A 55 -0.12 -14.18 1.98
CA PRO A 55 -0.57 -15.18 2.95
C PRO A 55 -1.85 -14.74 3.65
N ASP A 56 -2.62 -15.70 4.19
CA ASP A 56 -3.72 -15.43 5.14
C ASP A 56 -3.19 -15.37 6.58
N PHE A 57 -2.09 -14.64 6.79
CA PHE A 57 -1.42 -14.51 8.08
C PHE A 57 -1.81 -13.18 8.74
N HIS A 58 -2.32 -13.24 9.98
CA HIS A 58 -2.91 -12.12 10.75
C HIS A 58 -4.14 -11.44 10.13
N ARG A 59 -4.27 -11.37 8.81
CA ARG A 59 -5.41 -10.82 8.08
C ARG A 59 -5.77 -11.68 6.87
N LYS A 60 -7.03 -11.59 6.46
CA LYS A 60 -7.50 -12.17 5.19
C LYS A 60 -6.92 -11.37 4.01
N LYS A 61 -6.76 -12.04 2.86
CA LYS A 61 -6.43 -11.36 1.60
C LYS A 61 -7.40 -10.21 1.31
N PRO A 62 -6.90 -9.09 0.77
CA PRO A 62 -7.75 -7.95 0.44
C PRO A 62 -8.54 -8.19 -0.85
N LYS A 63 -9.63 -7.42 -0.98
CA LYS A 63 -10.40 -7.25 -2.21
C LYS A 63 -9.49 -6.80 -3.35
N ILE A 64 -9.79 -7.27 -4.56
CA ILE A 64 -9.15 -6.83 -5.80
C ILE A 64 -10.18 -6.14 -6.68
N LEU A 65 -9.86 -4.91 -7.05
CA LEU A 65 -10.68 -4.07 -7.91
C LEU A 65 -9.95 -3.89 -9.24
N PHE A 66 -10.68 -3.98 -10.35
CA PHE A 66 -10.21 -3.64 -11.68
C PHE A 66 -10.86 -2.33 -12.11
N VAL A 67 -10.04 -1.43 -12.63
CA VAL A 67 -10.49 -0.13 -13.10
C VAL A 67 -10.26 -0.07 -14.61
N ASP A 68 -11.32 0.21 -15.35
CA ASP A 68 -11.28 0.43 -16.80
C ASP A 68 -12.08 1.67 -17.18
N GLU A 69 -12.24 1.92 -18.48
CA GLU A 69 -12.99 3.07 -19.01
C GLU A 69 -14.46 3.11 -18.56
N LYS A 70 -15.04 1.98 -18.13
CA LYS A 70 -16.42 1.88 -17.65
C LYS A 70 -16.52 2.11 -16.14
N GLY A 71 -15.39 2.20 -15.45
CA GLY A 71 -15.31 2.46 -14.01
C GLY A 71 -14.66 1.31 -13.24
N LEU A 72 -15.06 1.20 -11.97
CA LEU A 72 -14.47 0.26 -11.01
C LEU A 72 -15.35 -0.99 -10.87
N ARG A 73 -14.74 -2.17 -11.01
CA ARG A 73 -15.39 -3.47 -10.82
C ARG A 73 -14.61 -4.34 -9.84
N GLU A 74 -15.31 -5.11 -9.04
CA GLU A 74 -14.69 -6.10 -8.17
C GLU A 74 -14.32 -7.36 -8.95
N VAL A 75 -13.14 -7.91 -8.70
CA VAL A 75 -12.61 -9.14 -9.32
C VAL A 75 -12.39 -10.24 -8.28
N ARG A 76 -12.16 -9.86 -7.01
CA ARG A 76 -12.03 -10.80 -5.90
C ARG A 76 -12.45 -10.11 -4.60
N ASP A 77 -13.15 -10.85 -3.75
CA ASP A 77 -13.44 -10.49 -2.36
C ASP A 77 -12.22 -10.59 -1.42
#